data_AF-A0A9W8SKJ0-F1
#
_entry.id   AF-A0A9W8SKJ0-F1
#
_cell.length_a   1.000
_cell.length_b   1.000
_cell.length_c   1.000
_cell.angle_alpha   90.00
_cell.angle_beta   90.00
_cell.angle_gamma   90.00
#
_symmetry.space_group_name_H-M   'P 1'
#
loop_
_entity.id
_entity.type
_entity.pdbx_description
1 polymer ?
#
loop_
_entity_poly.entity_id
_entity_poly.type
_entity_poly.pdbx_seq_one_letter_code
_entity_poly.pdbx_strand_id
1 'polypeptide(L)'
;MAAGYLYGKRYSQTQVVAVFLLTLGVILAAWSDAQAKGTSESSGRPAFSTGLLILFVAQVLSAIMGLYTEATYAKYGPQWKENLFYSHALSLPLFLPFAPSMIRTFSHLMSSTPMQLPGVLGFAATKFLVPSQIVFLITNVLTQYACIRGVNLLAAASTALTVTIVLNIRKLVSLLLSIWLFGNQLAPGTLLGAIIVFSAGGLYSVGSRKKAPAEKETPAGDDKAN
;
A
#
# COMPACT_ATOMS: atom_id res chain seq x y z
N MET A 1 13.08 2.69 7.17
CA MET A 1 14.38 2.33 7.78
C MET A 1 14.73 3.19 8.96
N ALA A 2 14.85 4.52 8.81
CA ALA A 2 15.22 5.43 9.89
C ALA A 2 14.37 5.25 11.17
N ALA A 3 13.04 5.27 11.05
CA ALA A 3 12.14 5.04 12.19
C ALA A 3 12.40 3.68 12.89
N GLY A 4 12.61 2.61 12.13
CA GLY A 4 12.93 1.30 12.71
C GLY A 4 14.35 1.21 13.28
N TYR A 5 15.32 1.95 12.74
CA TYR A 5 16.68 2.05 13.31
C TYR A 5 16.65 2.77 14.66
N LEU A 6 15.91 3.87 14.77
CA LEU A 6 15.66 4.57 16.03
C LEU A 6 14.91 3.68 17.05
N TYR A 7 14.06 2.77 16.56
CA TYR A 7 13.39 1.75 17.37
C TYR A 7 14.25 0.50 17.64
N GLY A 8 15.56 0.55 17.34
CA GLY A 8 16.53 -0.50 17.68
C GLY A 8 16.73 -1.62 16.64
N LYS A 9 16.10 -1.54 15.45
CA LYS A 9 16.26 -2.56 14.40
C LYS A 9 17.55 -2.36 13.61
N ARG A 10 18.31 -3.45 13.42
CA ARG A 10 19.54 -3.47 12.62
C ARG A 10 19.29 -3.98 11.20
N TYR A 11 19.69 -3.20 10.19
CA TYR A 11 19.57 -3.53 8.77
C TYR A 11 20.89 -4.01 8.18
N SER A 12 20.84 -4.90 7.19
CA SER A 12 22.04 -5.36 6.48
C SER A 12 22.49 -4.34 5.43
N GLN A 13 23.77 -4.35 5.06
CA GLN A 13 24.30 -3.45 4.03
C GLN A 13 23.54 -3.59 2.69
N THR A 14 23.14 -4.81 2.33
CA THR A 14 22.31 -5.07 1.14
C THR A 14 20.93 -4.41 1.20
N GLN A 15 20.32 -4.32 2.39
CA GLN A 15 19.04 -3.64 2.56
C GLN A 15 19.19 -2.12 2.41
N VAL A 16 20.26 -1.55 2.96
CA VAL A 16 20.55 -0.10 2.86
C VAL A 16 20.79 0.30 1.41
N VAL A 17 21.62 -0.44 0.68
CA VAL A 17 21.89 -0.21 -0.76
C VAL A 17 20.60 -0.35 -1.58
N ALA A 18 19.79 -1.36 -1.30
CA ALA A 18 18.51 -1.54 -1.99
C ALA A 18 17.54 -0.38 -1.74
N VAL A 19 17.46 0.16 -0.52
CA VAL A 19 16.60 1.31 -0.22
C VAL A 19 17.11 2.60 -0.87
N PHE A 20 18.43 2.78 -0.95
CA PHE A 20 19.02 3.90 -1.67
C PHE A 20 18.67 3.86 -3.17
N LEU A 21 18.84 2.70 -3.82
CA LEU A 21 18.46 2.49 -5.22
C LEU A 21 16.96 2.65 -5.45
N LEU A 22 16.11 2.16 -4.54
CA LEU A 22 14.65 2.38 -4.58
C LEU A 22 14.33 3.88 -4.57
N THR A 23 15.00 4.66 -3.71
CA THR A 23 14.76 6.10 -3.59
C THR A 23 15.15 6.83 -4.88
N LEU A 24 16.32 6.52 -5.45
CA LEU A 24 16.77 7.11 -6.72
C LEU A 24 15.82 6.75 -7.88
N GLY A 25 15.40 5.49 -7.98
CA GLY A 25 14.50 5.04 -9.04
C GLY A 25 13.14 5.73 -8.98
N VAL A 26 12.58 5.93 -7.78
CA VAL A 26 11.32 6.67 -7.59
C VAL A 26 11.47 8.14 -7.95
N ILE A 27 12.56 8.79 -7.54
CA ILE A 27 12.83 10.21 -7.87
C ILE A 27 12.93 10.40 -9.39
N LEU A 28 13.70 9.53 -10.06
CA LEU A 28 13.90 9.60 -11.50
C LEU A 28 12.59 9.33 -12.27
N ALA A 29 11.81 8.35 -11.83
CA ALA A 29 10.50 8.06 -12.44
C ALA A 29 9.52 9.23 -12.27
N ALA A 30 9.43 9.79 -11.06
CA ALA A 30 8.54 10.89 -10.74
C ALA A 30 8.92 12.18 -11.48
N TRP A 31 10.22 12.49 -11.56
CA TRP A 31 10.70 13.67 -12.27
C TRP A 31 10.50 13.55 -13.78
N SER A 32 10.80 12.38 -14.37
CA SER A 32 10.56 12.14 -15.80
C SER A 32 9.08 12.20 -16.16
N ASP A 33 8.20 11.67 -15.29
CA ASP A 33 6.76 11.70 -15.50
C ASP A 33 6.22 13.14 -15.39
N ALA A 34 6.71 13.92 -14.43
CA ALA A 34 6.35 15.33 -14.27
C ALA A 34 6.79 16.18 -15.48
N GLN A 35 8.00 15.97 -16.00
CA GLN A 35 8.47 16.66 -17.20
C GLN A 35 7.67 16.28 -18.45
N ALA A 36 7.39 14.99 -18.65
CA ALA A 36 6.66 14.50 -19.81
C ALA A 36 5.19 14.98 -19.88
N LYS A 37 4.57 15.22 -18.72
CA LYS A 37 3.19 15.74 -18.63
C LYS A 37 3.09 17.25 -18.81
N GLY A 38 4.21 17.94 -18.98
CA GLY A 38 4.29 19.38 -19.17
C GLY A 38 3.90 20.15 -17.90
N THR A 39 4.82 20.93 -17.35
CA THR A 39 4.51 21.90 -16.28
C THR A 39 3.70 23.05 -16.90
N SER A 40 2.45 22.81 -17.27
CA SER A 40 1.49 23.89 -17.52
C SER A 40 1.17 24.51 -16.17
N GLU A 41 1.95 25.53 -15.82
CA GLU A 41 1.64 26.57 -14.84
C GLU A 41 0.22 27.11 -15.13
N SER A 42 -0.79 26.47 -14.55
CA SER A 42 -2.14 27.03 -14.45
C SER A 42 -2.38 27.34 -12.97
N SER A 43 -2.64 28.61 -12.71
CA SER A 43 -2.76 29.35 -11.43
C SER A 43 -3.85 28.85 -10.45
N GLY A 44 -4.05 27.54 -10.33
CA GLY A 44 -5.03 26.94 -9.43
C GLY A 44 -4.76 25.48 -9.00
N ARG A 45 -3.63 24.86 -9.40
CA ARG A 45 -3.24 23.53 -8.91
C ARG A 45 -2.27 23.67 -7.73
N PRO A 46 -2.40 22.88 -6.65
CA PRO A 46 -1.40 22.84 -5.60
C PRO A 46 -0.03 22.59 -6.23
N ALA A 47 0.98 23.37 -5.81
CA ALA A 47 2.33 23.18 -6.30
C ALA A 47 2.73 21.70 -6.16
N PHE A 48 3.43 21.16 -7.16
CA PHE A 48 3.95 19.78 -7.12
C PHE A 48 4.68 19.47 -5.80
N SER A 49 5.35 20.48 -5.24
CA SER A 49 5.99 20.44 -3.92
C SER A 49 5.01 20.22 -2.76
N THR A 50 3.83 20.83 -2.76
CA THR A 50 2.78 20.63 -1.75
C THR A 50 2.26 19.20 -1.77
N GLY A 51 2.03 18.64 -2.97
CA GLY A 51 1.65 17.23 -3.10
C GLY A 51 2.71 16.28 -2.57
N LEU A 52 3.99 16.54 -2.90
CA LEU A 52 5.12 15.75 -2.38
C LEU A 52 5.23 15.84 -0.86
N LEU A 53 5.05 17.02 -0.27
CA LEU A 53 5.11 17.23 1.17
C LEU A 53 4.00 16.45 1.90
N ILE A 54 2.77 16.51 1.41
CA ILE A 54 1.64 15.76 1.98
C ILE A 54 1.93 14.26 1.93
N LEU A 55 2.41 13.75 0.79
CA LEU A 55 2.77 12.34 0.64
C LEU A 55 3.89 11.94 1.60
N PHE A 56 4.92 12.78 1.77
CA PHE A 56 6.02 12.52 2.70
C PHE A 56 5.53 12.41 4.15
N VAL A 57 4.74 13.39 4.61
CA VAL A 57 4.16 13.38 5.97
C VAL A 57 3.28 12.14 6.17
N ALA A 58 2.45 11.79 5.18
CA ALA A 58 1.61 10.59 5.23
C ALA A 58 2.45 9.30 5.33
N GLN A 59 3.58 9.21 4.62
CA GLN A 59 4.49 8.05 4.74
C GLN A 59 5.16 7.96 6.11
N VAL A 60 5.54 9.09 6.71
CA VAL A 60 6.11 9.11 8.07
C VAL A 60 5.09 8.63 9.09
N LEU A 61 3.86 9.16 9.06
CA LEU A 61 2.78 8.71 9.93
C LEU A 61 2.45 7.23 9.74
N SER A 62 2.44 6.74 8.50
CA SER A 62 2.21 5.32 8.20
C SER A 62 3.32 4.43 8.78
N ALA A 63 4.58 4.87 8.72
CA ALA A 63 5.70 4.14 9.30
C ALA A 63 5.62 4.08 10.84
N ILE A 64 5.23 5.18 11.47
CA ILE A 64 5.02 5.25 12.92
C ILE A 64 3.86 4.33 13.33
N MET A 65 2.71 4.42 12.64
CA MET A 65 1.56 3.54 12.88
C MET A 65 1.95 2.06 12.81
N GLY A 66 2.73 1.66 11.79
CA GLY A 66 3.20 0.28 11.65
C GLY A 66 4.04 -0.21 12.83
N LEU A 67 4.92 0.63 13.38
CA LEU A 67 5.72 0.30 14.58
C LEU A 67 4.84 0.21 15.84
N TYR A 68 3.88 1.12 16.00
CA TYR A 68 2.92 1.07 17.11
C TYR A 68 2.07 -0.19 17.05
N THR A 69 1.56 -0.59 15.88
CA THR A 69 0.79 -1.83 15.73
C THR A 69 1.63 -3.05 16.10
N GLU A 70 2.90 -3.12 15.68
CA GLU A 70 3.83 -4.19 16.06
C GLU A 70 4.07 -4.24 17.58
N ALA A 71 4.30 -3.09 18.22
CA ALA A 71 4.50 -3.01 19.67
C ALA A 71 3.24 -3.42 20.45
N THR A 72 2.06 -3.00 19.99
CA THR A 72 0.77 -3.39 20.57
C THR A 72 0.56 -4.89 20.49
N TYR A 73 0.81 -5.52 19.34
CA TYR A 73 0.69 -6.98 19.20
C TYR A 73 1.72 -7.74 20.04
N ALA A 74 2.92 -7.20 20.21
CA ALA A 74 3.92 -7.80 21.10
C ALA A 74 3.49 -7.80 22.57
N LYS A 75 2.76 -6.76 23.01
CA LYS A 75 2.34 -6.60 24.41
C LYS A 75 1.00 -7.26 24.75
N TYR A 76 0.00 -7.13 23.86
CA TYR A 76 -1.38 -7.56 24.11
C TYR A 76 -1.80 -8.81 23.32
N GLY A 77 -0.90 -9.35 22.49
CA GLY A 77 -1.15 -10.51 21.67
C GLY A 77 -1.76 -10.17 20.29
N PRO A 78 -1.81 -11.16 19.39
CA PRO A 78 -2.13 -10.96 17.97
C PRO A 78 -3.64 -10.86 17.69
N GLN A 79 -4.36 -9.99 18.41
CA GLN A 79 -5.79 -9.76 18.21
C GLN A 79 -6.08 -8.84 17.02
N TRP A 80 -5.84 -9.35 15.80
CA TRP A 80 -5.97 -8.57 14.57
C TRP A 80 -7.40 -8.10 14.28
N LYS A 81 -8.42 -8.84 14.72
CA LYS A 81 -9.84 -8.49 14.52
C LYS A 81 -10.22 -7.25 15.32
N GLU A 82 -9.77 -7.17 16.57
CA GLU A 82 -10.01 -6.01 17.44
C GLU A 82 -9.28 -4.78 16.91
N ASN A 83 -8.00 -4.93 16.52
CA ASN A 83 -7.26 -3.85 15.89
C ASN A 83 -7.95 -3.34 14.60
N LEU A 84 -8.48 -4.26 13.79
CA LEU A 84 -9.22 -3.91 12.59
C LEU A 84 -10.51 -3.14 12.94
N PHE A 85 -11.28 -3.63 13.92
CA PHE A 85 -12.51 -2.99 14.37
C PHE A 85 -12.24 -1.58 14.90
N TYR A 86 -11.33 -1.43 15.86
CA TYR A 86 -11.03 -0.12 16.46
C TYR A 86 -10.45 0.87 15.45
N SER A 87 -9.57 0.43 14.55
CA SER A 87 -9.01 1.32 13.53
C SER A 87 -10.10 1.91 12.61
N HIS A 88 -11.09 1.10 12.23
CA HIS A 88 -12.17 1.56 11.37
C HIS A 88 -13.23 2.35 12.15
N ALA A 89 -13.63 1.85 13.32
CA ALA A 89 -14.61 2.50 14.17
C ALA A 89 -14.16 3.89 14.63
N LEU A 90 -12.89 4.06 15.00
CA LEU A 90 -12.33 5.35 15.41
C LEU A 90 -12.07 6.29 14.22
N SER A 91 -11.88 5.75 13.01
CA SER A 91 -11.73 6.57 11.81
C SER A 91 -13.05 7.21 11.35
N LEU A 92 -14.19 6.56 11.59
CA LEU A 92 -15.50 7.04 11.14
C LEU A 92 -15.86 8.44 11.70
N PRO A 93 -15.74 8.71 13.01
CA PRO A 93 -15.93 10.06 13.55
C PRO A 93 -14.98 11.09 12.95
N LEU A 94 -13.74 10.69 12.65
CA LEU A 94 -12.72 11.58 12.09
C LEU A 94 -13.06 11.99 10.64
N PHE A 95 -13.83 11.18 9.91
CA PHE A 95 -14.33 11.50 8.57
C PHE A 95 -15.58 12.39 8.56
N LEU A 96 -16.29 12.51 9.68
CA LEU A 96 -17.52 13.30 9.77
C LEU A 96 -17.38 14.77 9.27
N PRO A 97 -16.34 15.55 9.63
CA PRO A 97 -16.17 16.91 9.09
C PRO A 97 -15.94 16.94 7.56
N PHE A 98 -15.48 15.84 6.97
CA PHE A 98 -15.24 15.72 5.52
C PHE A 98 -16.44 15.16 4.76
N ALA A 99 -17.47 14.67 5.46
CA ALA A 99 -18.70 14.13 4.88
C ALA A 99 -19.36 15.02 3.80
N PRO A 100 -19.51 16.35 3.97
CA PRO A 100 -20.16 17.16 2.92
C PRO A 100 -19.37 17.18 1.60
N SER A 101 -18.03 17.10 1.67
CA SER A 101 -17.20 16.99 0.47
C SER A 101 -17.35 15.61 -0.19
N MET A 102 -17.36 14.55 0.61
CA MET A 102 -17.53 13.18 0.13
C MET A 102 -18.88 12.96 -0.56
N ILE A 103 -19.97 13.48 0.02
CA ILE A 103 -21.32 13.33 -0.54
C ILE A 103 -21.42 14.03 -1.90
N ARG A 104 -20.82 15.21 -2.06
CA ARG A 104 -20.76 15.91 -3.36
C ARG A 104 -20.00 15.10 -4.41
N THR A 105 -18.85 14.56 -4.06
CA THR A 105 -18.08 13.71 -4.99
C THR A 105 -18.86 12.45 -5.34
N PHE A 106 -19.54 11.85 -4.37
CA PHE A 106 -20.38 10.66 -4.58
C PHE A 106 -21.57 10.95 -5.51
N SER A 107 -22.24 12.10 -5.36
CA SER A 107 -23.32 12.49 -6.27
C SER A 107 -22.84 12.72 -7.71
N HIS A 108 -21.62 13.26 -7.89
CA HIS A 108 -20.99 13.35 -9.21
C HIS A 108 -20.61 11.98 -9.80
N LEU A 109 -20.17 11.03 -8.98
CA LEU A 109 -19.89 9.66 -9.43
C LEU A 109 -21.17 8.94 -9.89
N MET A 110 -22.31 9.20 -9.24
CA MET A 110 -23.60 8.63 -9.60
C MET A 110 -24.17 9.16 -10.92
N SER A 111 -23.83 10.39 -11.33
CA SER A 111 -24.27 10.97 -12.60
C SER A 111 -23.38 10.61 -13.80
N SER A 112 -22.37 9.75 -13.60
CA SER A 112 -21.44 9.35 -14.64
C SER A 112 -22.06 8.41 -15.69
N THR A 113 -21.49 8.41 -16.89
CA THR A 113 -22.00 7.63 -18.03
C THR A 113 -22.04 6.12 -17.71
N PRO A 114 -23.16 5.44 -18.02
CA PRO A 114 -23.30 4.01 -17.78
C PRO A 114 -22.38 3.22 -18.70
N MET A 115 -21.65 2.26 -18.13
CA MET A 115 -20.84 1.31 -18.89
C MET A 115 -21.61 0.00 -19.01
N GLN A 116 -21.65 -0.54 -20.22
CA GLN A 116 -22.23 -1.86 -20.47
C GLN A 116 -21.21 -2.90 -19.99
N LEU A 117 -21.47 -3.52 -18.85
CA LEU A 117 -20.63 -4.59 -18.33
C LEU A 117 -20.92 -5.87 -19.13
N PRO A 118 -19.93 -6.52 -19.77
CA PRO A 118 -20.11 -7.86 -20.31
C PRO A 118 -20.44 -8.79 -19.14
N GLY A 119 -21.50 -9.59 -19.23
CA GLY A 119 -21.91 -10.48 -18.15
C GLY A 119 -20.76 -11.43 -17.75
N VAL A 120 -20.19 -11.22 -16.56
CA VAL A 120 -18.99 -11.95 -16.09
C VAL A 120 -19.33 -13.34 -15.51
N LEU A 121 -20.61 -13.65 -15.33
CA LEU A 121 -21.08 -14.96 -14.89
C LEU A 121 -22.32 -15.27 -15.72
N GLY A 122 -22.44 -16.50 -16.25
CA GLY A 122 -23.47 -16.97 -17.20
C GLY A 122 -24.95 -16.87 -16.78
N PHE A 123 -25.32 -15.87 -16.00
CA PHE A 123 -26.69 -15.38 -15.86
C PHE A 123 -27.02 -14.52 -17.07
N ALA A 124 -27.58 -15.18 -18.07
CA ALA A 124 -28.20 -14.51 -19.20
C ALA A 124 -29.34 -13.58 -18.73
N ALA A 125 -29.40 -12.40 -19.37
CA ALA A 125 -30.60 -11.56 -19.53
C ALA A 125 -30.97 -10.50 -18.47
N THR A 126 -30.02 -9.79 -17.87
CA THR A 126 -30.32 -8.45 -17.29
C THR A 126 -29.27 -7.43 -17.69
N LYS A 127 -29.64 -6.51 -18.59
CA LYS A 127 -28.84 -5.34 -18.95
C LYS A 127 -28.79 -4.38 -17.75
N PHE A 128 -27.82 -4.58 -16.86
CA PHE A 128 -27.61 -3.68 -15.73
C PHE A 128 -26.91 -2.40 -16.21
N LEU A 129 -27.69 -1.33 -16.37
CA LEU A 129 -27.15 0.03 -16.52
C LEU A 129 -26.65 0.50 -15.14
N VAL A 130 -25.40 0.18 -14.82
CA VAL A 130 -24.74 0.70 -13.62
C VAL A 130 -23.72 1.75 -14.06
N PRO A 131 -23.68 2.94 -13.43
CA PRO A 131 -22.64 3.94 -13.68
C PRO A 131 -21.25 3.30 -13.54
N SER A 132 -20.43 3.43 -14.58
CA SER A 132 -19.12 2.79 -14.69
C SER A 132 -18.22 3.05 -13.49
N GLN A 133 -18.29 4.27 -12.95
CA GLN A 133 -17.47 4.72 -11.84
C GLN A 133 -17.86 4.05 -10.51
N ILE A 134 -19.11 3.63 -10.34
CA ILE A 134 -19.55 2.89 -9.15
C ILE A 134 -18.98 1.47 -9.17
N VAL A 135 -18.93 0.82 -10.34
CA VAL A 135 -18.34 -0.51 -10.47
C VAL A 135 -16.85 -0.48 -10.13
N PHE A 136 -16.11 0.52 -10.62
CA PHE A 136 -14.71 0.71 -10.25
C PHE A 136 -14.53 1.04 -8.77
N LEU A 137 -15.40 1.87 -8.19
CA LEU A 137 -15.38 2.20 -6.77
C LEU A 137 -15.58 0.94 -5.90
N ILE A 138 -16.60 0.13 -6.20
CA ILE A 138 -16.88 -1.12 -5.49
C ILE A 138 -15.69 -2.06 -5.59
N THR A 139 -15.12 -2.23 -6.79
CA THR A 139 -13.95 -3.06 -7.02
C THR A 139 -12.74 -2.56 -6.22
N ASN A 140 -12.53 -1.24 -6.16
CA ASN A 140 -11.46 -0.64 -5.36
C ASN A 140 -11.67 -0.89 -3.85
N VAL A 141 -12.89 -0.76 -3.35
CA VAL A 141 -13.21 -1.00 -1.93
C VAL A 141 -13.02 -2.46 -1.56
N LEU A 142 -13.50 -3.41 -2.38
CA LEU A 142 -13.34 -4.84 -2.14
C LEU A 142 -11.87 -5.26 -2.12
N THR A 143 -11.09 -4.77 -3.09
CA THR A 143 -9.65 -5.06 -3.14
C THR A 143 -8.88 -4.38 -2.01
N GLN A 144 -9.25 -3.16 -1.58
CA GLN A 144 -8.68 -2.54 -0.38
C GLN A 144 -8.99 -3.36 0.86
N TYR A 145 -10.25 -3.75 1.07
CA TYR A 145 -10.66 -4.53 2.22
C TYR A 145 -9.92 -5.86 2.31
N ALA A 146 -9.88 -6.63 1.22
CA ALA A 146 -9.18 -7.91 1.18
C ALA A 146 -7.71 -7.77 1.59
N CYS A 147 -7.06 -6.70 1.16
CA CYS A 147 -5.67 -6.49 1.46
C CYS A 147 -5.41 -5.86 2.84
N ILE A 148 -6.27 -4.98 3.35
CA ILE A 148 -6.17 -4.47 4.72
C ILE A 148 -6.36 -5.62 5.70
N ARG A 149 -7.32 -6.51 5.42
CA ARG A 149 -7.54 -7.75 6.19
C ARG A 149 -6.32 -8.67 6.11
N GLY A 150 -5.79 -8.90 4.91
CA GLY A 150 -4.58 -9.72 4.72
C GLY A 150 -3.36 -9.16 5.44
N VAL A 151 -3.17 -7.84 5.43
CA VAL A 151 -2.06 -7.16 6.10
C VAL A 151 -2.20 -7.21 7.62
N ASN A 152 -3.40 -6.99 8.17
CA ASN A 152 -3.62 -7.10 9.62
C ASN A 152 -3.47 -8.55 10.11
N LEU A 153 -3.95 -9.53 9.34
CA LEU A 153 -3.73 -10.95 9.63
C LEU A 153 -2.24 -11.30 9.61
N LEU A 154 -1.52 -10.83 8.59
CA LEU A 154 -0.08 -11.07 8.46
C LEU A 154 0.72 -10.35 9.55
N ALA A 155 0.33 -9.14 9.95
CA ALA A 155 0.96 -8.41 11.05
C ALA A 155 0.79 -9.11 12.41
N ALA A 156 -0.32 -9.82 12.61
CA ALA A 156 -0.52 -10.68 13.75
C ALA A 156 0.37 -11.95 13.72
N ALA A 157 0.74 -12.43 12.54
CA ALA A 157 1.48 -13.67 12.35
C ALA A 157 2.95 -13.48 11.94
N SER A 158 3.44 -12.25 11.78
CA SER A 158 4.75 -11.96 11.20
C SER A 158 5.31 -10.62 11.66
N THR A 159 6.62 -10.42 11.48
CA THR A 159 7.28 -9.16 11.81
C THR A 159 6.84 -8.02 10.86
N ALA A 160 6.93 -6.77 11.31
CA ALA A 160 6.60 -5.60 10.48
C ALA A 160 7.43 -5.52 9.18
N LEU A 161 8.60 -6.16 9.15
CA LEU A 161 9.43 -6.25 7.94
C LEU A 161 8.74 -7.09 6.85
N THR A 162 8.20 -8.26 7.20
CA THR A 162 7.47 -9.15 6.27
C THR A 162 6.21 -8.48 5.74
N VAL A 163 5.46 -7.80 6.63
CA VAL A 163 4.28 -7.00 6.25
C VAL A 163 4.66 -5.93 5.24
N THR A 164 5.77 -5.22 5.48
CA THR A 164 6.28 -4.20 4.56
C THR A 164 6.66 -4.80 3.19
N ILE A 165 7.26 -6.00 3.15
CA ILE A 165 7.61 -6.68 1.89
C ILE A 165 6.34 -7.06 1.11
N VAL A 166 5.35 -7.67 1.75
CA VAL A 166 4.08 -8.06 1.09
C VAL A 166 3.34 -6.84 0.55
N LEU A 167 3.32 -5.74 1.31
CA LEU A 167 2.77 -4.47 0.87
C LEU A 167 3.49 -3.91 -0.37
N ASN A 168 4.81 -4.02 -0.42
CA ASN A 168 5.59 -3.60 -1.60
C ASN A 168 5.33 -4.49 -2.82
N ILE A 169 5.23 -5.81 -2.64
CA ILE A 169 4.89 -6.74 -3.73
C ILE A 169 3.51 -6.40 -4.29
N ARG A 170 2.51 -6.13 -3.42
CA ARG A 170 1.17 -5.73 -3.88
C ARG A 170 1.24 -4.47 -4.74
N LYS A 171 1.90 -3.41 -4.25
CA LYS A 171 2.06 -2.14 -4.99
C LYS A 171 2.72 -2.37 -6.35
N LEU A 172 3.72 -3.24 -6.39
CA LEU A 172 4.48 -3.62 -7.57
C LEU A 172 3.61 -4.36 -8.60
N VAL A 173 2.84 -5.37 -8.18
CA VAL A 173 1.92 -6.11 -9.05
C VAL A 173 0.81 -5.19 -9.57
N SER A 174 0.26 -4.32 -8.73
CA SER A 174 -0.74 -3.34 -9.16
C SER A 174 -0.18 -2.36 -10.21
N LEU A 175 1.09 -1.95 -10.08
CA LEU A 175 1.75 -1.10 -11.06
C LEU A 175 1.91 -1.82 -12.40
N LEU A 176 2.41 -3.07 -12.41
CA LEU A 176 2.55 -3.87 -13.63
C LEU A 176 1.20 -4.08 -14.33
N LEU A 177 0.16 -4.44 -13.58
CA LEU A 177 -1.19 -4.60 -14.11
C LEU A 177 -1.73 -3.29 -14.67
N SER A 178 -1.45 -2.16 -14.04
CA SER A 178 -1.85 -0.84 -14.54
C SER A 178 -1.17 -0.51 -15.87
N ILE A 179 0.14 -0.73 -16.01
CA ILE A 179 0.84 -0.52 -17.28
C ILE A 179 0.28 -1.43 -18.37
N TRP A 180 0.07 -2.71 -18.05
CA TRP A 180 -0.43 -3.71 -19.00
C TRP A 180 -1.86 -3.44 -19.45
N LEU A 181 -2.75 -3.06 -18.51
CA LEU A 181 -4.18 -2.85 -18.79
C LEU A 181 -4.46 -1.53 -19.54
N PHE A 182 -3.73 -0.46 -19.22
CA PHE A 182 -3.98 0.86 -19.80
C PHE A 182 -3.12 1.19 -21.02
N GLY A 183 -2.14 0.35 -21.36
CA GLY A 183 -1.30 0.53 -22.56
C GLY A 183 -0.60 1.89 -22.63
N ASN A 184 -0.29 2.50 -21.48
CA ASN A 184 0.18 3.88 -21.42
C ASN A 184 1.62 4.00 -21.93
N GLN A 185 1.87 4.92 -22.87
CA GLN A 185 3.20 5.29 -23.32
C GLN A 185 3.92 6.03 -22.20
N LEU A 186 4.78 5.31 -21.46
CA LEU A 186 5.58 5.88 -20.39
C LEU A 186 6.74 6.67 -20.98
N ALA A 187 7.05 7.82 -20.38
CA ALA A 187 8.28 8.51 -20.72
C ALA A 187 9.48 7.56 -20.52
N PRO A 188 10.50 7.59 -21.39
CA PRO A 188 11.65 6.68 -21.29
C PRO A 188 12.33 6.73 -19.91
N GLY A 189 12.38 7.90 -19.28
CA GLY A 189 12.89 8.06 -17.92
C GLY A 189 11.99 7.41 -16.85
N THR A 190 10.67 7.42 -17.02
CA THR A 190 9.75 6.70 -16.12
C THR A 190 9.92 5.19 -16.23
N LEU A 191 10.16 4.66 -17.43
CA LEU A 191 10.46 3.25 -17.64
C LEU A 191 11.79 2.85 -16.98
N LEU A 192 12.84 3.65 -17.18
CA LEU A 192 14.14 3.43 -16.54
C LEU A 192 14.03 3.45 -15.01
N GLY A 193 13.33 4.45 -14.46
CA GLY A 193 13.09 4.55 -13.03
C GLY A 193 12.30 3.35 -12.49
N ALA A 194 11.30 2.87 -13.23
CA ALA A 194 10.59 1.65 -12.89
C ALA A 194 11.56 0.46 -12.81
N ILE A 195 12.38 0.18 -13.83
CA ILE A 195 13.34 -0.94 -13.85
C ILE A 195 14.26 -0.91 -12.63
N ILE A 196 14.78 0.27 -12.26
CA ILE A 196 15.62 0.46 -11.07
C ILE A 196 14.83 0.09 -9.80
N VAL A 197 13.59 0.57 -9.67
CA VAL A 197 12.72 0.26 -8.51
C VAL A 197 12.41 -1.23 -8.41
N PHE A 198 12.10 -1.89 -9.53
CA PHE A 198 11.85 -3.34 -9.57
C PHE A 198 13.10 -4.13 -9.13
N SER A 199 14.26 -3.78 -9.68
CA SER A 199 15.53 -4.44 -9.37
C SER A 199 15.92 -4.27 -7.90
N ALA A 200 15.77 -3.04 -7.38
CA ALA A 200 16.07 -2.72 -5.99
C ALA A 200 15.06 -3.37 -5.01
N GLY A 201 13.79 -3.46 -5.36
CA GLY A 201 12.77 -4.19 -4.58
C GLY A 201 13.06 -5.68 -4.51
N GLY A 202 13.48 -6.29 -5.63
CA GLY A 202 13.97 -7.67 -5.67
C GLY A 202 15.19 -7.89 -4.77
N LEU A 203 16.19 -7.01 -4.89
CA LEU A 203 17.41 -7.06 -4.07
C LEU A 203 17.10 -6.93 -2.56
N TYR A 204 16.18 -6.03 -2.18
CA TYR A 204 15.73 -5.86 -0.80
C TYR A 204 15.07 -7.13 -0.25
N SER A 205 14.23 -7.78 -1.06
CA SER A 205 13.54 -9.02 -0.71
C SER A 205 14.53 -10.18 -0.47
N VAL A 206 15.50 -10.35 -1.37
CA VAL A 206 16.53 -11.40 -1.26
C VAL A 206 17.46 -11.14 -0.07
N GLY A 207 17.89 -9.89 0.13
CA GLY A 207 18.72 -9.49 1.27
C GLY A 207 18.02 -9.65 2.62
N SER A 208 16.69 -9.60 2.64
CA SER A 208 15.88 -9.82 3.85
C SER A 208 15.68 -11.31 4.18
N ARG A 209 15.62 -12.19 3.17
CA ARG A 209 15.51 -13.65 3.37
C ARG A 209 16.75 -14.25 4.05
N LYS A 210 17.95 -13.75 3.73
CA LYS A 210 19.22 -14.26 4.30
C LYS A 210 19.39 -14.00 5.81
N LYS A 211 18.55 -13.15 6.42
CA LYS A 211 18.56 -12.84 7.87
C LYS A 211 17.39 -13.50 8.63
N ALA A 212 16.70 -14.47 8.04
CA ALA A 212 15.85 -15.38 8.79
C ALA A 212 16.65 -16.67 9.06
N PRO A 213 17.15 -16.85 10.30
CA PRO A 213 16.98 -18.17 10.91
C PRO A 213 16.69 -18.14 12.43
N ALA A 214 16.17 -19.29 12.91
CA ALA A 214 15.88 -19.71 14.29
C ALA A 214 14.52 -19.29 14.88
N GLU A 215 13.50 -20.07 14.51
CA GLU A 215 12.75 -20.91 15.44
C GLU A 215 12.78 -20.49 16.92
N LYS A 216 11.63 -20.04 17.44
CA LYS A 216 11.32 -20.28 18.85
C LYS A 216 10.80 -21.71 18.93
N GLU A 217 11.71 -22.66 19.07
CA GLU A 217 11.39 -23.94 19.71
C GLU A 217 10.78 -23.59 21.07
N THR A 218 9.56 -24.06 21.28
CA THR A 218 8.96 -24.06 22.61
C THR A 218 9.78 -25.07 23.41
N PRO A 219 10.32 -24.76 24.59
CA PRO A 219 10.93 -25.79 25.41
C PRO A 219 9.84 -26.79 25.77
N ALA A 220 9.96 -28.00 25.23
CA ALA A 220 9.32 -29.18 25.77
C ALA A 220 9.89 -29.38 27.17
N GLY A 221 9.11 -28.99 28.18
CA GLY A 221 9.30 -29.43 29.55
C GLY A 221 8.60 -30.78 29.73
N ASP A 222 9.25 -31.84 29.27
CA ASP A 222 9.16 -33.17 29.91
C ASP A 222 9.96 -33.07 31.23
N ASP A 223 9.64 -33.65 32.39
CA ASP A 223 8.65 -34.64 32.77
C ASP A 223 8.76 -34.86 34.31
N LYS A 224 7.76 -35.52 34.92
CA LYS A 224 7.72 -36.27 36.21
C LYS A 224 7.36 -35.53 37.51
N ALA A 225 6.19 -35.78 38.11
CA ALA A 225 5.74 -36.93 38.95
C ALA A 225 5.76 -36.51 40.44
N ASN A 226 4.66 -36.60 41.20
CA ASN A 226 4.28 -37.77 41.99
C ASN A 226 5.46 -38.52 42.63
#